data_AF-A0A522ANW8-F1
#
_entry.id   AF-A0A522ANW8-F1
#
_cell.length_a   1.000
_cell.length_b   1.000
_cell.length_c   1.000
_cell.angle_alpha   90.00
_cell.angle_beta   90.00
_cell.angle_gamma   90.00
#
_symmetry.space_group_name_H-M   'P 1'
#
loop_
_entity.id
_entity.type
_entity.pdbx_description
1 polymer ?
#
loop_
_entity_poly.entity_id
_entity_poly.type
_entity_poly.pdbx_seq_one_letter_code
_entity_poly.pdbx_strand_id
1 'polypeptide(L)'
;MNMKISKTIFSFGTFGLLFGWLASAQATTIYNSGGFETFTPSQNLDGQDAAPLGNGPWAQDNGTSTAQVTTANSVEGNQSVKITRAAGATGNTRWGVVKSVTPAGLNNVVNVYFDMRAVRAANEFGPLFGIEAYDASAGPPKLIGSLLLDASTGQLLCHAANTGAFVGTGTYLDVIRHHHYRLAINFTAKTCSLFADDDLVHTEGFVNTNATQFTDGPLATLALDTTNNNAGIAYFDNYRIEQTTSQLPYLVWQGDGTTNNWDAGVSTNWFDGISAVAFTNGDDAVFDDSGSATPAIHLQGSLLPGSVEVSADLNYEFSGTGSINGAAGLVKEGTGTLTVSNTNGYTGETRVLKGGLAIRNTTGSATGTNKVSVFPLCTVSGDGTIGGSLWVASGGVVQPGIGGPGTLTIGDQLVLDDAALKFDLGTNSDHLVAGGDLTLGGTLTITNAGGFGPGTYTLI
;
A
#
# COMPACT_ATOMS: atom_id res chain seq x y z
N MET A 1 -9.28 -20.96 -46.50
CA MET A 1 -8.89 -19.72 -47.20
C MET A 1 -7.91 -19.00 -46.27
N ASN A 2 -6.63 -19.00 -46.61
CA ASN A 2 -5.55 -18.59 -45.70
C ASN A 2 -5.52 -17.06 -45.55
N MET A 3 -5.68 -16.57 -44.32
CA MET A 3 -5.63 -15.15 -43.99
C MET A 3 -4.17 -14.73 -43.78
N LYS A 4 -3.64 -13.90 -44.69
CA LYS A 4 -2.33 -13.24 -44.55
C LYS A 4 -2.48 -12.05 -43.62
N ILE A 5 -1.75 -12.03 -42.51
CA ILE A 5 -1.62 -10.86 -41.63
C ILE A 5 -0.41 -10.05 -42.13
N SER A 6 -0.66 -8.84 -42.64
CA SER A 6 0.38 -7.87 -43.01
C SER A 6 0.71 -7.00 -41.79
N LYS A 7 1.98 -6.99 -41.39
CA LYS A 7 2.52 -6.22 -40.27
C LYS A 7 3.06 -4.89 -40.82
N THR A 8 2.31 -3.80 -40.66
CA THR A 8 2.79 -2.45 -41.01
C THR A 8 3.63 -1.91 -39.86
N ILE A 9 4.92 -1.67 -40.11
CA ILE A 9 5.85 -1.05 -39.17
C ILE A 9 5.69 0.48 -39.31
N PHE A 10 5.21 1.15 -38.27
CA PHE A 10 5.33 2.61 -38.17
C PHE A 10 6.67 2.94 -37.49
N SER A 11 7.54 3.68 -38.19
CA SER A 11 8.76 4.25 -37.60
C SER A 11 8.40 5.54 -36.88
N PHE A 12 8.58 5.58 -35.56
CA PHE A 12 8.51 6.82 -34.80
C PHE A 12 9.85 7.56 -34.89
N GLY A 13 9.81 8.76 -35.47
CA GLY A 13 10.91 9.70 -35.45
C GLY A 13 11.22 10.16 -34.03
N THR A 14 12.50 10.32 -33.73
CA THR A 14 13.05 10.81 -32.48
C THR A 14 12.55 12.23 -32.19
N PHE A 15 11.59 12.35 -31.28
CA PHE A 15 11.34 13.59 -30.53
C PHE A 15 12.05 13.45 -29.18
N GLY A 16 13.09 14.24 -28.97
CA GLY A 16 13.75 14.37 -27.68
C GLY A 16 12.81 15.06 -26.70
N LEU A 17 12.12 14.27 -25.88
CA LEU A 17 11.47 14.76 -24.68
C LEU A 17 12.50 14.73 -23.55
N LEU A 18 12.83 15.93 -23.07
CA LEU A 18 13.57 16.13 -21.84
C LEU A 18 12.68 15.63 -20.69
N PHE A 19 12.80 14.35 -20.34
CA PHE A 19 12.19 13.79 -19.14
C PHE A 19 12.90 14.42 -17.93
N GLY A 20 12.24 15.41 -17.32
CA GLY A 20 12.52 15.78 -15.94
C GLY A 20 12.28 14.54 -15.09
N TRP A 21 13.31 14.11 -14.38
CA TRP A 21 13.26 12.90 -13.57
C TRP A 21 12.18 13.04 -12.49
N LEU A 22 11.29 12.05 -12.48
CA LEU A 22 10.30 11.81 -11.42
C LEU A 22 11.05 11.60 -10.10
N ALA A 23 10.69 12.36 -9.06
CA ALA A 23 11.04 11.98 -7.70
C ALA A 23 9.83 11.23 -7.13
N SER A 24 9.75 9.93 -7.42
CA SER A 24 9.17 9.01 -6.44
C SER A 24 10.01 9.09 -5.16
N ALA A 25 9.48 8.69 -4.00
CA ALA A 25 10.27 8.53 -2.78
C ALA A 25 11.62 7.85 -3.12
N GLN A 26 12.73 8.59 -3.00
CA GLN A 26 14.05 8.13 -3.45
C GLN A 26 14.59 7.14 -2.42
N ALA A 27 14.16 5.88 -2.51
CA ALA A 27 14.78 4.79 -1.76
C ALA A 27 16.14 4.47 -2.38
N THR A 28 17.20 4.62 -1.61
CA THR A 28 18.54 4.15 -1.95
C THR A 28 18.74 2.75 -1.36
N THR A 29 18.98 1.74 -2.21
CA THR A 29 19.34 0.40 -1.75
C THR A 29 20.73 0.42 -1.09
N ILE A 30 20.78 0.06 0.19
CA ILE A 30 22.01 -0.03 0.99
C ILE A 30 22.59 -1.44 0.90
N TYR A 31 21.72 -2.45 0.91
CA TYR A 31 22.09 -3.85 0.78
C TYR A 31 20.95 -4.63 0.15
N ASN A 32 21.28 -5.56 -0.73
CA ASN A 32 20.32 -6.53 -1.26
C ASN A 32 20.99 -7.90 -1.33
N SER A 33 20.40 -8.88 -0.66
CA SER A 33 20.85 -10.27 -0.72
C SER A 33 20.61 -10.93 -2.09
N GLY A 34 19.72 -10.36 -2.91
CA GLY A 34 19.31 -10.91 -4.20
C GLY A 34 18.61 -12.26 -4.05
N GLY A 35 17.72 -12.40 -3.05
CA GLY A 35 17.05 -13.68 -2.73
C GLY A 35 18.01 -14.78 -2.28
N PHE A 36 19.23 -14.41 -1.86
CA PHE A 36 20.32 -15.34 -1.58
C PHE A 36 20.73 -16.22 -2.77
N GLU A 37 20.41 -15.84 -4.01
CA GLU A 37 20.64 -16.65 -5.22
C GLU A 37 22.12 -16.80 -5.61
N THR A 38 22.99 -15.92 -5.12
CA THR A 38 24.44 -15.99 -5.35
C THR A 38 25.19 -16.72 -4.23
N PHE A 39 24.48 -17.14 -3.18
CA PHE A 39 25.05 -17.83 -2.04
C PHE A 39 25.22 -19.32 -2.34
N THR A 40 26.17 -19.97 -1.69
CA THR A 40 26.44 -21.41 -1.87
C THR A 40 25.41 -22.22 -1.10
N PRO A 41 24.58 -23.04 -1.77
CA PRO A 41 23.60 -23.90 -1.10
C PRO A 41 24.26 -24.92 -0.17
N SER A 42 23.51 -25.34 0.85
CA SER A 42 23.94 -26.29 1.90
C SER A 42 25.12 -25.81 2.77
N GLN A 43 25.59 -24.58 2.61
CA GLN A 43 26.61 -23.97 3.47
C GLN A 43 25.97 -23.05 4.51
N ASN A 44 26.69 -22.82 5.61
CA ASN A 44 26.28 -21.85 6.62
C ASN A 44 26.24 -20.45 6.00
N LEU A 45 25.29 -19.61 6.43
CA LEU A 45 25.22 -18.21 6.00
C LEU A 45 26.44 -17.41 6.48
N ASP A 46 26.94 -17.74 7.68
CA ASP A 46 28.14 -17.14 8.28
C ASP A 46 29.36 -17.25 7.34
N GLY A 47 30.00 -16.11 7.07
CA GLY A 47 31.15 -15.99 6.19
C GLY A 47 30.85 -15.91 4.68
N GLN A 48 29.60 -16.09 4.24
CA GLN A 48 29.22 -15.92 2.83
C GLN A 48 29.02 -14.45 2.45
N ASP A 49 28.94 -14.17 1.14
CA ASP A 49 28.89 -12.83 0.54
C ASP A 49 30.19 -12.01 0.77
N ALA A 50 31.33 -12.69 0.91
CA ALA A 50 32.63 -12.04 1.07
C ALA A 50 33.11 -11.35 -0.22
N ALA A 51 33.89 -10.27 -0.07
CA ALA A 51 34.59 -9.59 -1.17
C ALA A 51 35.46 -10.57 -2.00
N PRO A 52 35.65 -10.36 -3.32
CA PRO A 52 35.59 -9.08 -4.06
C PRO A 52 34.29 -8.78 -4.82
N LEU A 53 33.29 -9.67 -4.81
CA LEU A 53 31.94 -9.38 -5.32
C LEU A 53 31.04 -8.73 -4.25
N GLY A 54 31.68 -8.18 -3.20
CA GLY A 54 31.18 -8.12 -1.84
C GLY A 54 30.06 -7.14 -1.57
N ASN A 55 28.99 -7.68 -0.99
CA ASN A 55 28.07 -6.91 -0.17
C ASN A 55 28.08 -7.39 1.30
N GLY A 56 28.79 -8.47 1.65
CA GLY A 56 29.03 -8.98 3.01
C GLY A 56 30.52 -9.02 3.41
N PRO A 57 30.91 -9.81 4.43
CA PRO A 57 30.25 -11.06 4.78
C PRO A 57 29.13 -10.93 5.81
N TRP A 58 28.21 -11.90 5.78
CA TRP A 58 27.31 -12.16 6.89
C TRP A 58 28.10 -12.75 8.07
N ALA A 59 27.79 -12.30 9.28
CA ALA A 59 28.45 -12.74 10.50
C ALA A 59 27.43 -13.25 11.52
N GLN A 60 27.70 -14.43 12.08
CA GLN A 60 26.95 -14.96 13.22
C GLN A 60 27.45 -14.35 14.54
N ASP A 61 26.54 -14.05 15.47
CA ASP A 61 26.89 -13.69 16.85
C ASP A 61 27.32 -14.93 17.68
N ASN A 62 27.47 -14.76 19.00
CA ASN A 62 27.89 -15.87 19.88
C ASN A 62 26.79 -16.93 20.12
N GLY A 63 25.63 -16.81 19.46
CA GLY A 63 24.55 -17.77 19.56
C GLY A 63 24.88 -19.10 18.90
N THR A 64 24.14 -20.15 19.29
CA THR A 64 24.42 -21.54 18.87
C THR A 64 23.44 -22.11 17.86
N SER A 65 22.44 -21.34 17.44
CA SER A 65 21.52 -21.73 16.37
C SER A 65 22.26 -21.75 15.02
N THR A 66 21.63 -22.29 13.98
CA THR A 66 22.25 -22.40 12.64
C THR A 66 21.43 -21.68 11.58
N ALA A 67 22.09 -21.00 10.64
CA ALA A 67 21.49 -20.50 9.42
C ALA A 67 22.20 -21.14 8.21
N GLN A 68 21.46 -21.87 7.39
CA GLN A 68 21.98 -22.57 6.22
C GLN A 68 21.25 -22.11 4.96
N VAL A 69 22.00 -21.80 3.91
CA VAL A 69 21.43 -21.51 2.59
C VAL A 69 20.86 -22.81 2.00
N THR A 70 19.63 -22.79 1.52
CA THR A 70 18.89 -23.97 1.06
C THR A 70 18.15 -23.68 -0.23
N THR A 71 17.77 -24.72 -0.97
CA THR A 71 16.93 -24.61 -2.18
C THR A 71 15.45 -24.93 -1.91
N ALA A 72 15.01 -24.72 -0.67
CA ALA A 72 13.69 -25.12 -0.20
C ALA A 72 12.93 -23.90 0.30
N ASN A 73 11.64 -23.82 -0.02
CA ASN A 73 10.74 -22.76 0.45
C ASN A 73 11.26 -21.34 0.13
N SER A 74 11.81 -21.13 -1.07
CA SER A 74 12.14 -19.80 -1.59
C SER A 74 10.89 -19.03 -2.02
N VAL A 75 11.03 -17.71 -2.06
CA VAL A 75 10.09 -16.74 -2.64
C VAL A 75 10.83 -16.04 -3.77
N GLU A 76 10.27 -16.08 -4.98
CA GLU A 76 10.87 -15.40 -6.14
C GLU A 76 12.32 -15.84 -6.43
N GLY A 77 12.54 -17.14 -6.56
CA GLY A 77 13.88 -17.67 -6.76
C GLY A 77 13.97 -19.15 -6.43
N ASN A 78 15.21 -19.65 -6.36
CA ASN A 78 15.51 -21.03 -6.05
C ASN A 78 16.12 -21.22 -4.67
N GLN A 79 16.55 -20.15 -4.00
CA GLN A 79 17.29 -20.22 -2.73
C GLN A 79 16.60 -19.44 -1.62
N SER A 80 16.86 -19.84 -0.38
CA SER A 80 16.44 -19.13 0.83
C SER A 80 17.41 -19.46 1.97
N VAL A 81 17.26 -18.82 3.12
CA VAL A 81 18.01 -19.15 4.33
C VAL A 81 17.10 -19.89 5.31
N LYS A 82 17.45 -21.15 5.62
CA LYS A 82 16.82 -21.91 6.70
C LYS A 82 17.51 -21.60 8.02
N ILE A 83 16.81 -20.91 8.91
CA ILE A 83 17.23 -20.75 10.30
C ILE A 83 16.63 -21.89 11.12
N THR A 84 17.48 -22.58 11.88
CA THR A 84 17.07 -23.65 12.81
C THR A 84 17.53 -23.28 14.21
N ARG A 85 16.56 -23.09 15.10
CA ARG A 85 16.80 -23.00 16.55
C ARG A 85 16.72 -24.40 17.14
N ALA A 86 17.81 -24.86 17.75
CA ALA A 86 17.84 -26.14 18.44
C ALA A 86 17.13 -26.07 19.81
N ALA A 87 16.52 -27.17 20.25
CA ALA A 87 16.02 -27.28 21.61
C ALA A 87 17.19 -27.15 22.59
N GLY A 88 17.07 -26.26 23.59
CA GLY A 88 18.16 -26.04 24.54
C GLY A 88 19.33 -25.21 23.99
N ALA A 89 19.17 -24.54 22.84
CA ALA A 89 20.19 -23.62 22.31
C ALA A 89 20.58 -22.56 23.34
N THR A 90 21.86 -22.40 23.61
CA THR A 90 22.35 -21.39 24.55
C THR A 90 22.16 -20.01 23.92
N GLY A 91 21.25 -19.21 24.49
CA GLY A 91 21.05 -17.80 24.13
C GLY A 91 20.27 -17.56 22.83
N ASN A 92 20.21 -16.29 22.45
CA ASN A 92 19.67 -15.81 21.17
C ASN A 92 20.74 -15.94 20.08
N THR A 93 20.35 -15.98 18.81
CA THR A 93 21.32 -16.03 17.71
C THR A 93 20.92 -15.07 16.61
N ARG A 94 21.92 -14.37 16.08
CA ARG A 94 21.78 -13.35 15.03
C ARG A 94 22.77 -13.62 13.91
N TRP A 95 22.34 -13.34 12.68
CA TRP A 95 23.19 -13.30 11.50
C TRP A 95 22.99 -11.94 10.83
N GLY A 96 24.04 -11.13 10.80
CA GLY A 96 23.96 -9.75 10.31
C GLY A 96 24.99 -9.45 9.26
N VAL A 97 24.64 -8.53 8.36
CA VAL A 97 25.60 -7.85 7.49
C VAL A 97 25.69 -6.40 7.94
N VAL A 98 26.90 -5.95 8.28
CA VAL A 98 27.12 -4.58 8.77
C VAL A 98 27.08 -3.60 7.61
N LYS A 99 26.08 -2.71 7.65
CA LYS A 99 25.77 -1.70 6.63
C LYS A 99 25.40 -0.40 7.29
N SER A 100 26.43 0.22 7.88
CA SER A 100 26.26 1.46 8.61
C SER A 100 25.75 2.58 7.72
N VAL A 101 24.66 3.21 8.15
CA VAL A 101 24.16 4.47 7.61
C VAL A 101 23.93 5.43 8.77
N THR A 102 24.14 6.72 8.50
CA THR A 102 23.86 7.82 9.42
C THR A 102 22.68 8.60 8.87
N PRO A 103 21.44 8.24 9.23
CA PRO A 103 20.26 8.89 8.65
C PRO A 103 20.18 10.34 9.12
N ALA A 104 19.99 11.26 8.17
CA ALA A 104 20.01 12.69 8.43
C ALA A 104 19.18 13.46 7.39
N GLY A 105 18.68 14.62 7.80
CA GLY A 105 17.84 15.47 6.95
C GLY A 105 16.58 14.72 6.50
N LEU A 106 16.32 14.76 5.19
CA LEU A 106 15.19 14.04 4.61
C LEU A 106 15.43 12.52 4.57
N ASN A 107 16.67 12.03 4.44
CA ASN A 107 16.98 10.59 4.41
C ASN A 107 17.09 10.01 5.84
N ASN A 108 15.99 10.04 6.58
CA ASN A 108 15.94 9.70 8.01
C ASN A 108 15.30 8.34 8.31
N VAL A 109 14.84 7.61 7.30
CA VAL A 109 14.22 6.29 7.46
C VAL A 109 15.11 5.20 6.87
N VAL A 110 15.34 4.15 7.65
CA VAL A 110 15.95 2.90 7.17
C VAL A 110 14.88 1.82 7.17
N ASN A 111 14.63 1.23 6.01
CA ASN A 111 13.75 0.09 5.85
C ASN A 111 14.56 -1.20 5.79
N VAL A 112 14.17 -2.18 6.58
CA VAL A 112 14.67 -3.56 6.47
C VAL A 112 13.52 -4.45 6.02
N TYR A 113 13.65 -5.02 4.83
CA TYR A 113 12.70 -5.93 4.21
C TYR A 113 13.20 -7.36 4.31
N PHE A 114 12.26 -8.28 4.47
CA PHE A 114 12.52 -9.71 4.34
C PHE A 114 11.22 -10.47 4.15
N ASP A 115 11.28 -11.56 3.41
CA ASP A 115 10.20 -12.51 3.35
C ASP A 115 10.48 -13.60 4.37
N MET A 116 9.45 -14.03 5.08
CA MET A 116 9.62 -15.10 6.05
C MET A 116 8.38 -15.98 6.14
N ARG A 117 8.63 -17.27 6.31
CA ARG A 117 7.68 -18.22 6.88
C ARG A 117 8.34 -18.99 8.00
N ALA A 118 7.54 -19.43 8.96
CA ALA A 118 7.97 -20.35 9.99
C ALA A 118 7.43 -21.76 9.73
N VAL A 119 7.96 -22.73 10.47
CA VAL A 119 7.28 -24.00 10.69
C VAL A 119 6.62 -23.89 12.05
N ARG A 120 5.30 -24.16 12.11
CA ARG A 120 4.55 -24.07 13.36
C ARG A 120 5.23 -24.89 14.46
N ALA A 121 5.62 -24.22 15.54
CA ALA A 121 6.18 -24.89 16.70
C ALA A 121 5.04 -25.53 17.53
N ALA A 122 5.32 -26.67 18.17
CA ALA A 122 4.31 -27.49 18.85
C ALA A 122 3.93 -26.99 20.26
N ASN A 123 4.59 -25.94 20.75
CA ASN A 123 4.46 -25.47 22.13
C ASN A 123 3.54 -24.24 22.19
N GLU A 124 3.16 -23.80 23.39
CA GLU A 124 2.18 -22.71 23.53
C GLU A 124 2.72 -21.35 23.08
N PHE A 125 4.04 -21.11 23.18
CA PHE A 125 4.68 -19.85 22.81
C PHE A 125 6.13 -20.06 22.35
N GLY A 126 6.58 -19.33 21.33
CA GLY A 126 7.97 -19.30 20.85
C GLY A 126 8.43 -20.57 20.11
N PRO A 127 9.59 -20.55 19.46
CA PRO A 127 10.56 -19.45 19.45
C PRO A 127 10.15 -18.29 18.54
N LEU A 128 10.85 -17.17 18.68
CA LEU A 128 10.65 -15.99 17.85
C LEU A 128 11.62 -16.00 16.67
N PHE A 129 11.15 -15.59 15.50
CA PHE A 129 11.96 -15.36 14.30
C PHE A 129 11.67 -14.00 13.70
N GLY A 130 12.68 -13.35 13.14
CA GLY A 130 12.51 -12.07 12.45
C GLY A 130 13.82 -11.31 12.41
N ILE A 131 13.79 -10.03 12.75
CA ILE A 131 14.98 -9.18 12.83
C ILE A 131 15.00 -8.31 14.09
N GLU A 132 16.20 -7.90 14.47
CA GLU A 132 16.45 -6.81 15.43
C GLU A 132 17.37 -5.78 14.77
N ALA A 133 17.04 -4.50 14.84
CA ALA A 133 17.86 -3.43 14.27
C ALA A 133 18.73 -2.77 15.34
N TYR A 134 20.00 -2.50 15.02
CA TYR A 134 20.98 -2.01 15.99
C TYR A 134 21.71 -0.73 15.56
N ASP A 135 22.13 0.03 16.57
CA ASP A 135 23.18 1.05 16.50
C ASP A 135 24.40 0.54 17.28
N ALA A 136 25.41 0.02 16.59
CA ALA A 136 26.68 -0.39 17.17
C ALA A 136 27.82 0.59 16.84
N SER A 137 27.49 1.83 16.46
CA SER A 137 28.47 2.83 16.01
C SER A 137 29.35 3.38 17.15
N ALA A 138 28.88 3.31 18.40
CA ALA A 138 29.61 3.81 19.57
C ALA A 138 29.23 3.03 20.84
N GLY A 139 30.21 2.34 21.42
CA GLY A 139 30.03 1.58 22.67
C GLY A 139 29.33 0.23 22.45
N PRO A 140 28.66 -0.32 23.49
CA PRO A 140 27.85 -1.52 23.35
C PRO A 140 26.73 -1.33 22.32
N PRO A 141 26.37 -2.35 21.51
CA PRO A 141 25.27 -2.26 20.57
C PRO A 141 23.97 -1.84 21.26
N LYS A 142 23.33 -0.81 20.72
CA LYS A 142 22.04 -0.31 21.18
C LYS A 142 20.95 -0.91 20.32
N LEU A 143 19.94 -1.52 20.94
CA LEU A 143 18.77 -2.01 20.21
C LEU A 143 17.91 -0.81 19.81
N ILE A 144 17.59 -0.71 18.52
CA ILE A 144 16.70 0.33 18.00
C ILE A 144 15.26 -0.16 18.07
N GLY A 145 14.99 -1.34 17.53
CA GLY A 145 13.67 -1.96 17.50
C GLY A 145 13.74 -3.34 16.84
N SER A 146 12.60 -3.99 16.66
CA SER A 146 12.54 -5.34 16.11
C SER A 146 11.21 -5.62 15.45
N LEU A 147 11.19 -6.56 14.50
CA LEU A 147 9.98 -7.17 13.96
C LEU A 147 10.14 -8.68 14.10
N LEU A 148 9.27 -9.32 14.90
CA LEU A 148 9.38 -10.72 15.27
C LEU A 148 8.04 -11.42 15.09
N LEU A 149 8.08 -12.69 14.67
CA LEU A 149 6.95 -13.60 14.61
C LEU A 149 7.13 -14.70 15.66
N ASP A 150 6.12 -14.94 16.47
CA ASP A 150 6.03 -16.14 17.29
C ASP A 150 5.64 -17.34 16.42
N ALA A 151 6.55 -18.29 16.24
CA ALA A 151 6.32 -19.48 15.42
C ALA A 151 5.23 -20.42 15.95
N SER A 152 4.84 -20.30 17.22
CA SER A 152 3.77 -21.10 17.81
C SER A 152 2.39 -20.51 17.51
N THR A 153 2.22 -19.22 17.81
CA THR A 153 0.92 -18.54 17.76
C THR A 153 0.67 -17.83 16.43
N GLY A 154 1.72 -17.40 15.74
CA GLY A 154 1.66 -16.50 14.60
C GLY A 154 1.51 -15.03 14.98
N GLN A 155 1.60 -14.70 16.26
CA GLN A 155 1.54 -13.31 16.70
C GLN A 155 2.79 -12.55 16.24
N LEU A 156 2.62 -11.31 15.80
CA LEU A 156 3.73 -10.38 15.63
C LEU A 156 4.06 -9.67 16.94
N LEU A 157 5.35 -9.52 17.21
CA LEU A 157 5.90 -8.89 18.40
C LEU A 157 7.02 -7.91 18.05
N CYS A 158 7.23 -6.95 18.93
CA CYS A 158 8.41 -6.10 18.96
C CYS A 158 8.95 -5.94 20.38
N HIS A 159 10.14 -5.35 20.49
CA HIS A 159 10.67 -4.87 21.76
C HIS A 159 10.08 -3.49 22.06
N ALA A 160 9.53 -3.31 23.26
CA ALA A 160 8.91 -2.08 23.71
C ALA A 160 9.94 -0.97 23.94
N ALA A 161 9.53 0.28 23.65
CA ALA A 161 10.37 1.45 23.80
C ALA A 161 10.96 1.56 25.22
N ASN A 162 12.21 2.00 25.32
CA ASN A 162 12.98 2.20 26.56
C ASN A 162 13.28 0.95 27.40
N THR A 163 12.45 -0.10 27.33
CA THR A 163 12.56 -1.27 28.23
C THR A 163 13.19 -2.47 27.55
N GLY A 164 12.95 -2.65 26.24
CA GLY A 164 13.35 -3.86 25.53
C GLY A 164 12.56 -5.11 25.96
N ALA A 165 11.39 -4.96 26.59
CA ALA A 165 10.52 -6.10 26.86
C ALA A 165 9.73 -6.48 25.59
N PHE A 166 9.41 -7.75 25.39
CA PHE A 166 8.54 -8.14 24.28
C PHE A 166 7.11 -7.62 24.49
N VAL A 167 6.53 -7.04 23.44
CA VAL A 167 5.14 -6.63 23.36
C VAL A 167 4.52 -7.19 22.09
N GLY A 168 3.32 -7.75 22.21
CA GLY A 168 2.56 -8.24 21.05
C GLY A 168 1.82 -7.09 20.36
N THR A 169 1.79 -7.10 19.03
CA THR A 169 1.09 -6.06 18.25
C THR A 169 -0.42 -6.26 18.23
N GLY A 170 -0.90 -7.46 18.58
CA GLY A 170 -2.30 -7.87 18.45
C GLY A 170 -2.63 -8.49 17.09
N THR A 171 -1.69 -8.47 16.14
CA THR A 171 -1.85 -9.05 14.80
C THR A 171 -1.28 -10.46 14.74
N TYR A 172 -2.00 -11.34 14.05
CA TYR A 172 -1.67 -12.75 13.90
C TYR A 172 -1.64 -13.13 12.41
N LEU A 173 -0.58 -13.83 12.01
CA LEU A 173 -0.35 -14.28 10.64
C LEU A 173 -0.35 -15.82 10.54
N ASP A 174 -0.59 -16.33 9.34
CA ASP A 174 -0.49 -17.78 9.07
C ASP A 174 0.98 -18.19 8.94
N VAL A 175 1.56 -18.70 10.02
CA VAL A 175 3.00 -19.02 10.12
C VAL A 175 3.54 -19.92 9.02
N ILE A 176 2.71 -20.75 8.37
CA ILE A 176 3.16 -21.70 7.35
C ILE A 176 3.26 -21.11 5.94
N ARG A 177 2.82 -19.86 5.75
CA ARG A 177 2.94 -19.11 4.50
C ARG A 177 4.03 -18.06 4.60
N HIS A 178 4.55 -17.69 3.44
CA HIS A 178 5.43 -16.54 3.34
C HIS A 178 4.61 -15.27 3.43
N HIS A 179 5.14 -14.33 4.18
CA HIS A 179 4.65 -12.97 4.32
C HIS A 179 5.78 -12.00 4.04
N HIS A 180 5.44 -10.84 3.51
CA HIS A 180 6.39 -9.77 3.20
C HIS A 180 6.51 -8.84 4.41
N TYR A 181 7.66 -8.80 5.06
CA TYR A 181 7.86 -7.98 6.25
C TYR A 181 8.69 -6.74 5.95
N ARG A 182 8.35 -5.63 6.61
CA ARG A 182 9.17 -4.42 6.60
C ARG A 182 9.22 -3.79 7.99
N LEU A 183 10.43 -3.54 8.49
CA LEU A 183 10.67 -2.68 9.64
C LEU A 183 11.17 -1.32 9.14
N ALA A 184 10.37 -0.27 9.33
CA ALA A 184 10.71 1.11 8.96
C ALA A 184 11.20 1.89 10.19
N ILE A 185 12.49 2.24 10.21
CA ILE A 185 13.19 2.82 11.36
C ILE A 185 13.38 4.32 11.12
N ASN A 186 12.64 5.16 11.83
CA ASN A 186 12.68 6.61 11.68
C ASN A 186 13.56 7.26 12.76
N PHE A 187 14.70 7.80 12.33
CA PHE A 187 15.67 8.41 13.23
C PHE A 187 15.29 9.81 13.70
N THR A 188 14.36 10.50 13.03
CA THR A 188 13.83 11.80 13.45
C THR A 188 12.74 11.63 14.50
N ALA A 189 11.74 10.81 14.21
CA ALA A 189 10.64 10.53 15.15
C ALA A 189 11.04 9.59 16.29
N LYS A 190 12.17 8.86 16.15
CA LYS A 190 12.62 7.80 17.07
C LYS A 190 11.58 6.69 17.23
N THR A 191 11.04 6.25 16.09
CA THR A 191 10.02 5.20 16.01
C THR A 191 10.40 4.10 15.03
N CYS A 192 9.92 2.89 15.30
CA CYS A 192 9.96 1.72 14.43
C CYS A 192 8.53 1.35 14.05
N SER A 193 8.22 1.42 12.77
CA SER A 193 6.92 1.00 12.22
C SER A 193 7.06 -0.38 11.57
N LEU A 194 6.20 -1.30 11.97
CA LEU A 194 6.19 -2.69 11.56
C LEU A 194 5.10 -2.87 10.51
N PHE A 195 5.48 -3.46 9.38
CA PHE A 195 4.56 -3.80 8.31
C PHE A 195 4.62 -5.30 8.01
N ALA A 196 3.48 -5.85 7.62
CA ALA A 196 3.35 -7.20 7.09
C ALA A 196 2.37 -7.17 5.93
N ASP A 197 2.78 -7.74 4.80
CA ASP A 197 2.03 -7.72 3.53
C ASP A 197 1.60 -6.29 3.15
N ASP A 198 2.54 -5.35 3.29
CA ASP A 198 2.40 -3.90 3.05
C ASP A 198 1.47 -3.13 4.02
N ASP A 199 0.71 -3.81 4.87
CA ASP A 199 -0.13 -3.18 5.89
C ASP A 199 0.69 -2.70 7.09
N LEU A 200 0.43 -1.47 7.56
CA LEU A 200 0.97 -0.98 8.84
C LEU A 200 0.32 -1.75 9.99
N VAL A 201 1.13 -2.53 10.71
CA VAL A 201 0.67 -3.37 11.81
C VAL A 201 0.80 -2.67 13.15
N HIS A 202 1.92 -1.97 13.37
CA HIS A 202 2.24 -1.36 14.65
C HIS A 202 3.32 -0.29 14.51
N THR A 203 3.33 0.68 15.42
CA THR A 203 4.45 1.62 15.55
C THR A 203 4.85 1.70 17.02
N GLU A 204 6.15 1.50 17.29
CA GLU A 204 6.74 1.52 18.63
C GLU A 204 7.90 2.52 18.66
N GLY A 205 8.17 3.12 19.83
CA GLY A 205 9.34 3.98 20.01
C GLY A 205 10.65 3.19 20.00
N PHE A 206 11.78 3.87 19.81
CA PHE A 206 13.09 3.22 19.91
C PHE A 206 13.29 2.59 21.30
N VAL A 207 13.84 1.36 21.34
CA VAL A 207 14.24 0.72 22.59
C VAL A 207 15.34 1.55 23.26
N ASN A 208 16.38 1.93 22.51
CA ASN A 208 17.37 2.90 22.96
C ASN A 208 17.21 4.24 22.21
N THR A 209 16.60 5.22 22.87
CA THR A 209 16.30 6.55 22.30
C THR A 209 17.54 7.35 21.89
N ASN A 210 18.71 7.01 22.43
CA ASN A 210 20.00 7.60 22.07
C ASN A 210 20.71 6.88 20.89
N ALA A 211 20.02 5.99 20.18
CA ALA A 211 20.50 5.46 18.90
C ALA A 211 20.44 6.56 17.82
N THR A 212 21.55 6.74 17.11
CA THR A 212 21.73 7.81 16.12
C THR A 212 22.17 7.31 14.75
N GLN A 213 22.57 6.05 14.64
CA GLN A 213 22.97 5.41 13.39
C GLN A 213 22.29 4.05 13.26
N PHE A 214 22.03 3.59 12.04
CA PHE A 214 21.72 2.19 11.80
C PHE A 214 23.01 1.48 11.44
N THR A 215 23.29 0.33 12.05
CA THR A 215 24.49 -0.46 11.75
C THR A 215 24.14 -1.74 11.01
N ASP A 216 23.11 -2.44 11.46
CA ASP A 216 22.65 -3.70 10.90
C ASP A 216 21.23 -4.05 11.38
N GLY A 217 20.60 -4.97 10.66
CA GLY A 217 19.28 -5.53 10.96
C GLY A 217 19.31 -7.06 10.89
N PRO A 218 20.16 -7.73 11.70
CA PRO A 218 20.38 -9.17 11.59
C PRO A 218 19.10 -9.99 11.60
N LEU A 219 19.09 -11.05 10.78
CA LEU A 219 18.14 -12.15 10.95
C LEU A 219 18.35 -12.76 12.33
N ALA A 220 17.26 -13.00 13.04
CA ALA A 220 17.30 -13.36 14.45
C ALA A 220 16.42 -14.57 14.76
N THR A 221 16.89 -15.37 15.70
CA THR A 221 16.06 -16.32 16.45
C THR A 221 16.24 -16.16 17.94
N LEU A 222 15.14 -15.90 18.64
CA LEU A 222 15.14 -15.56 20.06
C LEU A 222 14.33 -16.59 20.86
N ALA A 223 14.79 -16.88 22.07
CA ALA A 223 13.91 -17.42 23.09
C ALA A 223 12.97 -16.31 23.57
N LEU A 224 11.72 -16.65 23.89
CA LEU A 224 10.79 -15.67 24.45
C LEU A 224 11.22 -15.26 25.87
N ASP A 225 11.68 -16.24 26.65
CA ASP A 225 12.26 -16.03 27.97
C ASP A 225 13.28 -17.13 28.29
N THR A 226 13.87 -17.07 29.49
CA THR A 226 14.90 -18.02 29.95
C THR A 226 14.39 -19.44 30.20
N THR A 227 13.07 -19.63 30.28
CA THR A 227 12.41 -20.92 30.49
C THR A 227 11.85 -21.52 29.20
N ASN A 228 11.61 -20.68 28.18
CA ASN A 228 10.96 -21.03 26.95
C ASN A 228 11.94 -21.05 25.76
N ASN A 229 12.77 -22.10 25.74
CA ASN A 229 13.84 -22.30 24.76
C ASN A 229 13.48 -23.33 23.68
N ASN A 230 12.34 -23.10 23.04
CA ASN A 230 11.77 -24.03 22.09
C ASN A 230 12.58 -24.15 20.81
N ALA A 231 12.57 -25.35 20.23
CA ALA A 231 13.07 -25.56 18.89
C ALA A 231 12.10 -24.96 17.85
N GLY A 232 12.64 -24.52 16.73
CA GLY A 232 11.84 -24.01 15.63
C GLY A 232 12.65 -23.85 14.36
N ILE A 233 11.94 -23.69 13.25
CA ILE A 233 12.52 -23.47 11.94
C ILE A 233 11.81 -22.28 11.30
N ALA A 234 12.57 -21.40 10.65
CA ALA A 234 12.05 -20.40 9.73
C ALA A 234 12.87 -20.36 8.45
N TYR A 235 12.23 -19.94 7.37
CA TYR A 235 12.84 -19.72 6.07
C TYR A 235 12.74 -18.24 5.76
N PHE A 236 13.88 -17.61 5.50
CA PHE A 236 14.02 -16.21 5.16
C PHE A 236 14.42 -16.06 3.71
N ASP A 237 13.84 -15.07 3.05
CA ASP A 237 14.18 -14.72 1.67
C ASP A 237 14.15 -13.20 1.45
N ASN A 238 14.63 -12.75 0.29
CA ASN A 238 14.51 -11.37 -0.19
C ASN A 238 14.95 -10.28 0.82
N TYR A 239 15.95 -10.60 1.65
CA TYR A 239 16.46 -9.65 2.65
C TYR A 239 17.09 -8.43 1.97
N ARG A 240 16.59 -7.24 2.29
CA ARG A 240 17.02 -5.97 1.69
C ARG A 240 17.02 -4.85 2.71
N ILE A 241 17.99 -3.94 2.61
CA ILE A 241 18.06 -2.71 3.40
C ILE A 241 18.02 -1.53 2.44
N GLU A 242 17.13 -0.59 2.72
CA GLU A 242 17.01 0.66 1.98
C GLU A 242 17.02 1.84 2.93
N GLN A 243 17.49 2.98 2.44
CA GLN A 243 17.32 4.26 3.09
C GLN A 243 16.42 5.14 2.24
N THR A 244 15.40 5.74 2.85
CA THR A 244 14.40 6.55 2.15
C THR A 244 14.10 7.83 2.92
N THR A 245 13.33 8.71 2.28
CA THR A 245 12.89 9.97 2.83
C THR A 245 11.53 9.95 3.54
N SER A 246 10.82 8.82 3.52
CA SER A 246 9.46 8.68 4.07
C SER A 246 9.22 7.27 4.65
N GLN A 247 8.36 7.13 5.67
CA GLN A 247 8.01 5.82 6.24
C GLN A 247 6.93 5.08 5.44
N LEU A 248 6.20 5.79 4.59
CA LEU A 248 5.15 5.23 3.74
C LEU A 248 5.58 5.34 2.27
N PRO A 249 5.26 4.35 1.42
CA PRO A 249 5.50 4.50 -0.03
C PRO A 249 4.51 5.48 -0.69
N TYR A 250 3.53 5.97 0.09
CA TYR A 250 2.47 6.90 -0.30
C TYR A 250 2.34 8.02 0.74
N LEU A 251 1.60 9.06 0.39
CA LEU A 251 1.19 10.12 1.29
C LEU A 251 -0.25 9.91 1.76
N VAL A 252 -0.48 10.08 3.07
CA VAL A 252 -1.82 10.02 3.66
C VAL A 252 -2.37 11.43 3.80
N TRP A 253 -3.58 11.66 3.30
CA TRP A 253 -4.26 12.94 3.46
C TRP A 253 -4.52 13.24 4.94
N GLN A 254 -4.16 14.44 5.39
CA GLN A 254 -4.54 14.97 6.71
C GLN A 254 -5.47 16.17 6.57
N GLY A 255 -5.24 17.02 5.57
CA GLY A 255 -5.94 18.29 5.41
C GLY A 255 -5.63 19.28 6.55
N ASP A 256 -6.09 20.52 6.39
CA ASP A 256 -5.95 21.58 7.40
C ASP A 256 -7.29 21.92 8.11
N GLY A 257 -8.40 21.32 7.67
CA GLY A 257 -9.75 21.57 8.19
C GLY A 257 -10.28 22.97 7.90
N THR A 258 -9.63 23.74 7.04
CA THR A 258 -9.99 25.14 6.73
C THR A 258 -10.16 25.37 5.24
N THR A 259 -9.11 25.21 4.45
CA THR A 259 -9.16 25.33 2.99
C THR A 259 -9.09 23.96 2.34
N ASN A 260 -8.47 22.98 3.02
CA ASN A 260 -8.29 21.61 2.58
C ASN A 260 -7.72 21.53 1.15
N ASN A 261 -6.68 22.33 0.89
CA ASN A 261 -6.05 22.37 -0.43
C ASN A 261 -5.28 21.09 -0.73
N TRP A 262 -5.54 20.50 -1.89
CA TRP A 262 -4.62 19.59 -2.57
C TRP A 262 -3.98 20.34 -3.73
N ASP A 263 -2.74 20.76 -3.52
CA ASP A 263 -1.92 21.47 -4.49
C ASP A 263 -0.52 20.83 -4.54
N ALA A 264 0.20 21.05 -5.64
CA ALA A 264 1.54 20.50 -5.82
C ALA A 264 2.61 21.47 -5.28
N GLY A 265 3.30 21.05 -4.22
CA GLY A 265 4.48 21.71 -3.66
C GLY A 265 4.22 22.94 -2.80
N VAL A 266 2.98 23.19 -2.35
CA VAL A 266 2.63 24.40 -1.59
C VAL A 266 2.11 24.09 -0.18
N SER A 267 0.95 23.45 -0.07
CA SER A 267 0.27 23.19 1.20
C SER A 267 0.76 21.90 1.84
N THR A 268 1.08 21.94 3.14
CA THR A 268 1.55 20.77 3.90
C THR A 268 0.39 19.95 4.50
N ASN A 269 -0.53 19.51 3.64
CA ASN A 269 -1.77 18.82 4.02
C ASN A 269 -1.67 17.29 3.98
N TRP A 270 -0.47 16.75 3.75
CA TRP A 270 -0.20 15.33 3.59
C TRP A 270 0.72 14.82 4.69
N PHE A 271 0.65 13.54 5.00
CA PHE A 271 1.51 12.87 5.98
C PHE A 271 2.32 11.77 5.29
N ASP A 272 3.64 11.86 5.43
CA ASP A 272 4.61 10.90 4.85
C ASP A 272 4.98 9.76 5.82
N GLY A 273 4.17 9.56 6.86
CA GLY A 273 4.48 8.66 7.97
C GLY A 273 5.33 9.31 9.07
N ILE A 274 5.87 10.51 8.86
CA ILE A 274 6.77 11.21 9.80
C ILE A 274 6.22 12.57 10.21
N SER A 275 5.83 13.38 9.23
CA SER A 275 5.49 14.78 9.40
C SER A 275 4.50 15.25 8.34
N ALA A 276 3.92 16.42 8.57
CA ALA A 276 3.13 17.11 7.57
C ALA A 276 4.04 17.60 6.42
N VAL A 277 3.76 17.16 5.21
CA VAL A 277 4.50 17.46 3.97
C VAL A 277 3.57 17.98 2.88
N ALA A 278 4.16 18.62 1.87
CA ALA A 278 3.44 18.99 0.66
C ALA A 278 3.46 17.85 -0.34
N PHE A 279 2.36 17.68 -1.08
CA PHE A 279 2.28 16.73 -2.18
C PHE A 279 3.13 17.19 -3.36
N THR A 280 3.85 16.27 -4.00
CA THR A 280 4.55 16.49 -5.26
C THR A 280 3.97 15.57 -6.35
N ASN A 281 3.91 16.07 -7.58
CA ASN A 281 3.49 15.26 -8.72
C ASN A 281 4.38 14.01 -8.84
N GLY A 282 3.74 12.84 -8.89
CA GLY A 282 4.37 11.53 -8.81
C GLY A 282 4.13 10.80 -7.49
N ASP A 283 3.76 11.50 -6.42
CA ASP A 283 3.43 10.88 -5.14
C ASP A 283 2.13 10.07 -5.24
N ASP A 284 2.09 8.92 -4.56
CA ASP A 284 0.87 8.15 -4.34
C ASP A 284 0.04 8.79 -3.24
N ALA A 285 -1.27 8.92 -3.45
CA ALA A 285 -2.17 9.68 -2.58
C ALA A 285 -3.24 8.77 -1.98
N VAL A 286 -3.23 8.62 -0.65
CA VAL A 286 -4.20 7.82 0.12
C VAL A 286 -5.05 8.73 0.99
N PHE A 287 -6.37 8.54 0.96
CA PHE A 287 -7.33 9.17 1.85
C PHE A 287 -7.95 8.11 2.76
N ASP A 288 -7.76 8.25 4.06
CA ASP A 288 -8.31 7.35 5.08
C ASP A 288 -9.15 8.10 6.12
N ASP A 289 -9.61 7.42 7.17
CA ASP A 289 -10.44 8.03 8.22
C ASP A 289 -9.68 9.00 9.14
N SER A 290 -8.36 9.14 8.99
CA SER A 290 -7.56 10.09 9.77
C SER A 290 -7.59 11.52 9.21
N GLY A 291 -7.91 11.67 7.92
CA GLY A 291 -7.85 12.94 7.22
C GLY A 291 -9.11 13.80 7.35
N SER A 292 -8.94 15.12 7.25
CA SER A 292 -10.04 16.09 7.25
C SER A 292 -10.90 15.96 5.98
N ALA A 293 -12.15 15.54 6.16
CA ALA A 293 -13.14 15.39 5.09
C ALA A 293 -14.02 16.62 4.88
N THR A 294 -13.97 17.60 5.80
CA THR A 294 -14.74 18.84 5.72
C THR A 294 -13.88 20.05 6.10
N PRO A 295 -13.87 21.14 5.29
CA PRO A 295 -14.58 21.29 4.01
C PRO A 295 -14.07 20.35 2.91
N ALA A 296 -14.73 20.33 1.75
CA ALA A 296 -14.30 19.51 0.62
C ALA A 296 -12.82 19.72 0.29
N ILE A 297 -12.17 18.67 -0.20
CA ILE A 297 -10.78 18.74 -0.63
C ILE A 297 -10.73 19.60 -1.90
N HIS A 298 -10.01 20.71 -1.81
CA HIS A 298 -9.95 21.72 -2.86
C HIS A 298 -8.73 21.46 -3.74
N LEU A 299 -8.93 20.75 -4.86
CA LEU A 299 -7.89 20.51 -5.85
C LEU A 299 -7.52 21.83 -6.52
N GLN A 300 -6.22 22.10 -6.64
CA GLN A 300 -5.70 23.27 -7.35
C GLN A 300 -4.67 22.88 -8.40
N GLY A 301 -4.81 23.48 -9.60
CA GLY A 301 -3.93 23.21 -10.72
C GLY A 301 -4.09 21.80 -11.31
N SER A 302 -3.08 21.36 -12.05
CA SER A 302 -3.03 20.01 -12.63
C SER A 302 -2.19 19.10 -11.73
N LEU A 303 -2.85 18.23 -10.98
CA LEU A 303 -2.23 17.23 -10.11
C LEU A 303 -1.94 15.97 -10.92
N LEU A 304 -0.75 15.40 -10.73
CA LEU A 304 -0.27 14.21 -11.44
C LEU A 304 0.20 13.17 -10.42
N PRO A 305 -0.68 12.63 -9.55
CA PRO A 305 -0.30 11.59 -8.60
C PRO A 305 0.18 10.31 -9.30
N GLY A 306 0.94 9.47 -8.59
CA GLY A 306 1.25 8.11 -9.06
C GLY A 306 0.00 7.22 -9.05
N SER A 307 -0.79 7.35 -7.99
CA SER A 307 -2.07 6.68 -7.78
C SER A 307 -2.95 7.49 -6.82
N VAL A 308 -4.27 7.24 -6.86
CA VAL A 308 -5.22 7.82 -5.91
C VAL A 308 -6.07 6.71 -5.31
N GLU A 309 -6.02 6.59 -3.99
CA GLU A 309 -6.82 5.65 -3.22
C GLU A 309 -7.63 6.37 -2.16
N VAL A 310 -8.93 6.10 -2.12
CA VAL A 310 -9.82 6.58 -1.06
C VAL A 310 -10.31 5.36 -0.30
N SER A 311 -9.72 5.11 0.87
CA SER A 311 -9.99 3.99 1.78
C SER A 311 -10.52 4.51 3.11
N ALA A 312 -11.76 5.02 3.08
CA ALA A 312 -12.37 5.67 4.23
C ALA A 312 -13.84 5.28 4.41
N ASP A 313 -14.26 5.18 5.66
CA ASP A 313 -15.67 5.12 6.06
C ASP A 313 -16.31 6.52 6.08
N LEU A 314 -15.49 7.57 6.20
CA LEU A 314 -15.90 8.96 5.99
C LEU A 314 -16.27 9.26 4.53
N ASN A 315 -17.20 10.20 4.34
CA ASN A 315 -17.51 10.73 3.02
C ASN A 315 -16.53 11.84 2.66
N TYR A 316 -15.87 11.71 1.51
CA TYR A 316 -14.99 12.74 0.96
C TYR A 316 -15.63 13.42 -0.26
N GLU A 317 -15.28 14.68 -0.49
CA GLU A 317 -15.61 15.41 -1.71
C GLU A 317 -14.34 16.01 -2.33
N PHE A 318 -14.11 15.73 -3.61
CA PHE A 318 -13.13 16.44 -4.43
C PHE A 318 -13.84 17.58 -5.15
N SER A 319 -13.32 18.79 -4.95
CA SER A 319 -13.85 20.04 -5.49
C SER A 319 -12.72 20.98 -5.91
N GLY A 320 -13.05 22.23 -6.23
CA GLY A 320 -12.09 23.27 -6.59
C GLY A 320 -11.86 23.41 -8.09
N THR A 321 -10.88 24.24 -8.44
CA THR A 321 -10.61 24.60 -9.85
C THR A 321 -9.58 23.71 -10.52
N GLY A 322 -8.94 22.82 -9.75
CA GLY A 322 -7.95 21.87 -10.21
C GLY A 322 -8.53 20.58 -10.80
N SER A 323 -7.62 19.69 -11.16
CA SER A 323 -7.89 18.42 -11.82
C SER A 323 -6.82 17.38 -11.49
N ILE A 324 -7.20 16.10 -11.51
CA ILE A 324 -6.28 14.96 -11.50
C ILE A 324 -6.06 14.53 -12.94
N ASN A 325 -4.79 14.44 -13.34
CA ASN A 325 -4.35 14.09 -14.69
C ASN A 325 -3.22 13.05 -14.63
N GLY A 326 -2.74 12.62 -15.79
CA GLY A 326 -1.64 11.66 -15.90
C GLY A 326 -2.12 10.22 -15.90
N ALA A 327 -1.21 9.29 -15.59
CA ALA A 327 -1.49 7.85 -15.67
C ALA A 327 -2.21 7.27 -14.45
N ALA A 328 -2.44 8.08 -13.41
CA ALA A 328 -3.06 7.64 -12.16
C ALA A 328 -4.41 6.95 -12.41
N GLY A 329 -4.63 5.83 -11.71
CA GLY A 329 -5.96 5.28 -11.49
C GLY A 329 -6.57 5.82 -10.19
N LEU A 330 -7.88 5.63 -10.05
CA LEU A 330 -8.60 5.92 -8.80
C LEU A 330 -9.20 4.64 -8.25
N VAL A 331 -8.83 4.29 -7.01
CA VAL A 331 -9.46 3.19 -6.26
C VAL A 331 -10.31 3.79 -5.15
N LYS A 332 -11.59 3.37 -5.10
CA LYS A 332 -12.52 3.73 -4.03
C LYS A 332 -12.87 2.48 -3.23
N GLU A 333 -12.45 2.47 -1.98
CA GLU A 333 -12.79 1.49 -0.97
C GLU A 333 -13.17 2.16 0.37
N GLY A 334 -13.38 1.39 1.44
CA GLY A 334 -14.10 1.86 2.63
C GLY A 334 -15.59 2.08 2.38
N THR A 335 -16.38 2.22 3.45
CA THR A 335 -17.85 2.29 3.35
C THR A 335 -18.39 3.67 2.97
N GLY A 336 -17.55 4.70 3.02
CA GLY A 336 -17.92 6.07 2.69
C GLY A 336 -18.22 6.27 1.21
N THR A 337 -18.71 7.46 0.86
CA THR A 337 -18.91 7.92 -0.52
C THR A 337 -17.85 8.94 -0.89
N LEU A 338 -17.20 8.75 -2.04
CA LEU A 338 -16.40 9.79 -2.68
C LEU A 338 -17.26 10.55 -3.67
N THR A 339 -17.38 11.87 -3.47
CA THR A 339 -18.03 12.78 -4.43
C THR A 339 -16.97 13.46 -5.27
N VAL A 340 -17.12 13.45 -6.60
CA VAL A 340 -16.17 14.07 -7.54
C VAL A 340 -16.87 15.14 -8.36
N SER A 341 -16.51 16.40 -8.08
CA SER A 341 -17.06 17.59 -8.73
C SER A 341 -16.12 18.20 -9.78
N ASN A 342 -14.86 17.78 -9.82
CA ASN A 342 -13.84 18.28 -10.75
C ASN A 342 -13.97 17.69 -12.17
N THR A 343 -13.39 18.40 -13.14
CA THR A 343 -13.05 17.82 -14.45
C THR A 343 -11.68 17.19 -14.38
N ASN A 344 -11.61 15.87 -14.54
CA ASN A 344 -10.37 15.09 -14.46
C ASN A 344 -10.01 14.49 -15.82
N GLY A 345 -8.71 14.39 -16.08
CA GLY A 345 -8.15 13.88 -17.34
C GLY A 345 -7.16 12.74 -17.14
N TYR A 346 -7.18 12.07 -15.99
CA TYR A 346 -6.35 10.89 -15.76
C TYR A 346 -6.76 9.73 -16.67
N THR A 347 -5.80 8.88 -16.98
CA THR A 347 -5.96 7.74 -17.91
C THR A 347 -5.85 6.39 -17.22
N GLY A 348 -5.71 6.32 -15.89
CA GLY A 348 -5.94 5.07 -15.18
C GLY A 348 -7.42 4.71 -15.10
N GLU A 349 -7.72 3.46 -14.78
CA GLU A 349 -9.09 2.99 -14.51
C GLU A 349 -9.60 3.56 -13.17
N THR A 350 -10.91 3.81 -13.07
CA THR A 350 -11.58 4.01 -11.78
C THR A 350 -12.20 2.71 -11.31
N ARG A 351 -11.88 2.26 -10.09
CA ARG A 351 -12.42 1.03 -9.50
C ARG A 351 -13.13 1.34 -8.20
N VAL A 352 -14.43 1.05 -8.12
CA VAL A 352 -15.23 1.18 -6.90
C VAL A 352 -15.38 -0.21 -6.29
N LEU A 353 -14.58 -0.48 -5.25
CA LEU A 353 -14.48 -1.78 -4.57
C LEU A 353 -15.37 -1.86 -3.33
N LYS A 354 -15.59 -0.73 -2.64
CA LYS A 354 -16.54 -0.59 -1.51
C LYS A 354 -17.15 0.82 -1.46
N GLY A 355 -18.36 0.91 -0.90
CA GLY A 355 -19.05 2.19 -0.67
C GLY A 355 -19.61 2.81 -1.94
N GLY A 356 -19.50 4.14 -2.05
CA GLY A 356 -20.12 4.93 -3.12
C GLY A 356 -19.13 5.80 -3.92
N LEU A 357 -19.43 5.98 -5.21
CA LEU A 357 -18.84 7.02 -6.06
C LEU A 357 -19.96 7.92 -6.60
N ALA A 358 -19.95 9.19 -6.21
CA ALA A 358 -20.92 10.21 -6.58
C ALA A 358 -20.33 11.18 -7.63
N ILE A 359 -20.93 11.22 -8.82
CA ILE A 359 -20.47 11.99 -9.97
C ILE A 359 -21.23 13.33 -10.04
N ARG A 360 -20.55 14.46 -9.78
CA ARG A 360 -21.18 15.79 -9.79
C ARG A 360 -20.75 16.70 -10.93
N ASN A 361 -19.68 16.37 -11.64
CA ASN A 361 -19.20 17.24 -12.71
C ASN A 361 -20.12 17.20 -13.93
N THR A 362 -20.80 18.30 -14.22
CA THR A 362 -21.73 18.45 -15.36
C THR A 362 -21.09 19.05 -16.60
N THR A 363 -19.83 19.49 -16.53
CA THR A 363 -19.16 20.25 -17.61
C THR A 363 -18.04 19.49 -18.31
N GLY A 364 -17.64 18.34 -17.76
CA GLY A 364 -16.62 17.46 -18.29
C GLY A 364 -16.67 16.09 -17.62
N SER A 365 -15.65 15.26 -17.82
CA SER A 365 -15.58 13.96 -17.15
C SER A 365 -15.10 14.08 -15.70
N ALA A 366 -15.80 13.47 -14.75
CA ALA A 366 -15.32 13.32 -13.38
C ALA A 366 -14.23 12.26 -13.24
N THR A 367 -14.17 11.27 -14.15
CA THR A 367 -13.35 10.06 -14.00
C THR A 367 -12.38 9.83 -15.16
N GLY A 368 -12.00 10.89 -15.88
CA GLY A 368 -11.17 10.75 -17.07
C GLY A 368 -11.89 10.05 -18.24
N THR A 369 -11.14 9.44 -19.16
CA THR A 369 -11.71 8.85 -20.39
C THR A 369 -11.77 7.34 -20.39
N ASN A 370 -11.20 6.69 -19.37
CA ASN A 370 -11.15 5.23 -19.30
C ASN A 370 -12.29 4.66 -18.45
N LYS A 371 -12.33 3.33 -18.42
CA LYS A 371 -13.42 2.56 -17.81
C LYS A 371 -13.58 2.87 -16.32
N VAL A 372 -14.82 2.90 -15.88
CA VAL A 372 -15.22 2.83 -14.47
C VAL A 372 -15.78 1.43 -14.19
N SER A 373 -15.19 0.72 -13.24
CA SER A 373 -15.66 -0.60 -12.80
C SER A 373 -16.25 -0.52 -11.39
N VAL A 374 -17.52 -0.91 -11.25
CA VAL A 374 -18.24 -0.91 -9.97
C VAL A 374 -18.49 -2.34 -9.53
N PHE A 375 -17.97 -2.72 -8.37
CA PHE A 375 -18.03 -4.08 -7.83
C PHE A 375 -19.32 -4.33 -7.04
N PRO A 376 -19.62 -5.60 -6.67
CA PRO A 376 -20.83 -5.92 -5.91
C PRO A 376 -20.97 -5.09 -4.63
N LEU A 377 -22.21 -4.75 -4.25
CA LEU A 377 -22.55 -3.94 -3.08
C LEU A 377 -22.05 -2.48 -3.12
N CYS A 378 -21.48 -2.04 -4.25
CA CYS A 378 -21.07 -0.65 -4.45
C CYS A 378 -22.14 0.13 -5.21
N THR A 379 -22.14 1.45 -5.04
CA THR A 379 -23.05 2.36 -5.74
C THR A 379 -22.27 3.38 -6.56
N VAL A 380 -22.66 3.58 -7.82
CA VAL A 380 -22.35 4.80 -8.56
C VAL A 380 -23.61 5.64 -8.66
N SER A 381 -23.50 6.92 -8.30
CA SER A 381 -24.61 7.87 -8.36
C SER A 381 -24.18 9.19 -8.97
N GLY A 382 -25.12 10.11 -9.22
CA GLY A 382 -24.76 11.45 -9.66
C GLY A 382 -25.62 12.05 -10.75
N ASP A 383 -25.41 13.35 -10.94
CA ASP A 383 -26.01 14.19 -11.97
C ASP A 383 -24.95 14.72 -12.97
N GLY A 384 -23.73 14.18 -12.91
CA GLY A 384 -22.61 14.56 -13.78
C GLY A 384 -22.30 13.56 -14.89
N THR A 385 -21.06 13.60 -15.37
CA THR A 385 -20.58 12.80 -16.52
C THR A 385 -19.40 11.89 -16.15
N ILE A 386 -19.52 10.62 -16.51
CA ILE A 386 -18.42 9.66 -16.68
C ILE A 386 -18.05 9.69 -18.16
N GLY A 387 -16.83 10.13 -18.50
CA GLY A 387 -16.42 10.28 -19.90
C GLY A 387 -16.14 8.96 -20.62
N GLY A 388 -15.71 7.93 -19.89
CA GLY A 388 -15.44 6.60 -20.43
C GLY A 388 -16.64 5.65 -20.34
N SER A 389 -16.36 4.35 -20.45
CA SER A 389 -17.34 3.29 -20.27
C SER A 389 -17.61 3.02 -18.78
N LEU A 390 -18.82 2.55 -18.47
CA LEU A 390 -19.22 2.11 -17.14
C LEU A 390 -19.62 0.64 -17.18
N TRP A 391 -18.92 -0.18 -16.39
CA TRP A 391 -19.30 -1.56 -16.11
C TRP A 391 -19.68 -1.71 -14.63
N VAL A 392 -20.83 -2.32 -14.37
CA VAL A 392 -21.34 -2.56 -13.02
C VAL A 392 -21.61 -4.04 -12.86
N ALA A 393 -20.92 -4.64 -11.90
CA ALA A 393 -21.02 -6.06 -11.57
C ALA A 393 -22.38 -6.42 -10.93
N SER A 394 -22.66 -7.71 -10.87
CA SER A 394 -23.85 -8.25 -10.19
C SER A 394 -23.90 -7.79 -8.74
N GLY A 395 -25.07 -7.30 -8.31
CA GLY A 395 -25.26 -6.73 -6.98
C GLY A 395 -24.69 -5.31 -6.79
N GLY A 396 -24.12 -4.68 -7.82
CA GLY A 396 -23.82 -3.25 -7.84
C GLY A 396 -25.06 -2.40 -8.13
N VAL A 397 -24.97 -1.08 -7.92
CA VAL A 397 -26.08 -0.14 -8.10
C VAL A 397 -25.66 1.06 -8.95
N VAL A 398 -26.51 1.44 -9.89
CA VAL A 398 -26.49 2.74 -10.57
C VAL A 398 -27.70 3.55 -10.13
N GLN A 399 -27.49 4.80 -9.72
CA GLN A 399 -28.54 5.70 -9.27
C GLN A 399 -28.30 7.12 -9.81
N PRO A 400 -28.95 7.53 -10.92
CA PRO A 400 -28.91 8.92 -11.35
C PRO A 400 -29.41 9.87 -10.23
N GLY A 401 -28.88 11.09 -10.23
CA GLY A 401 -29.13 12.09 -9.20
C GLY A 401 -28.45 11.81 -7.85
N ILE A 402 -28.48 12.81 -6.95
CA ILE A 402 -28.17 12.60 -5.53
C ILE A 402 -29.11 13.41 -4.64
N GLY A 403 -29.84 12.69 -3.79
CA GLY A 403 -30.88 13.26 -2.94
C GLY A 403 -32.17 13.62 -3.69
N GLY A 404 -32.30 13.22 -4.95
CA GLY A 404 -33.47 13.41 -5.80
C GLY A 404 -33.12 13.32 -7.29
N PRO A 405 -34.10 13.61 -8.17
CA PRO A 405 -33.95 13.43 -9.62
C PRO A 405 -32.76 14.16 -10.24
N GLY A 406 -32.01 13.50 -11.12
CA GLY A 406 -30.90 14.05 -11.88
C GLY A 406 -30.51 13.24 -13.12
N THR A 407 -29.60 13.81 -13.93
CA THR A 407 -29.14 13.19 -15.17
C THR A 407 -27.71 12.67 -15.02
N LEU A 408 -27.52 11.35 -15.02
CA LEU A 408 -26.18 10.76 -15.09
C LEU A 408 -25.81 10.50 -16.54
N THR A 409 -24.63 10.93 -16.98
CA THR A 409 -24.15 10.71 -18.36
C THR A 409 -22.97 9.76 -18.40
N ILE A 410 -23.05 8.72 -19.23
CA ILE A 410 -21.97 7.81 -19.57
C ILE A 410 -21.56 8.12 -21.01
N GLY A 411 -20.33 8.55 -21.23
CA GLY A 411 -19.84 9.02 -22.52
C GLY A 411 -19.67 7.92 -23.56
N ASP A 412 -19.54 6.67 -23.11
CA ASP A 412 -19.31 5.49 -23.95
C ASP A 412 -20.26 4.35 -23.56
N GLN A 413 -19.82 3.09 -23.68
CA GLN A 413 -20.59 1.89 -23.34
C GLN A 413 -21.03 1.87 -21.87
N LEU A 414 -22.29 1.47 -21.65
CA LEU A 414 -22.84 1.12 -20.34
C LEU A 414 -23.18 -0.38 -20.29
N VAL A 415 -22.62 -1.09 -19.31
CA VAL A 415 -22.91 -2.51 -19.04
C VAL A 415 -23.36 -2.70 -17.61
N LEU A 416 -24.60 -3.16 -17.44
CA LEU A 416 -25.15 -3.63 -16.16
C LEU A 416 -25.18 -5.17 -16.17
N ASP A 417 -24.24 -5.81 -15.49
CA ASP A 417 -24.14 -7.26 -15.39
C ASP A 417 -24.94 -7.77 -14.19
N ASP A 418 -26.27 -7.88 -14.34
CA ASP A 418 -27.18 -8.21 -13.23
C ASP A 418 -27.12 -7.19 -12.07
N ALA A 419 -26.92 -5.91 -12.41
CA ALA A 419 -26.88 -4.79 -11.48
C ALA A 419 -28.26 -4.16 -11.26
N ALA A 420 -28.42 -3.40 -10.18
CA ALA A 420 -29.63 -2.64 -9.93
C ALA A 420 -29.53 -1.22 -10.54
N LEU A 421 -30.52 -0.84 -11.33
CA LEU A 421 -30.70 0.52 -11.81
C LEU A 421 -31.84 1.18 -11.02
N LYS A 422 -31.57 2.28 -10.33
CA LYS A 422 -32.56 2.98 -9.49
C LYS A 422 -32.91 4.33 -10.09
N PHE A 423 -34.20 4.59 -10.27
CA PHE A 423 -34.72 5.84 -10.80
C PHE A 423 -35.72 6.47 -9.83
N ASP A 424 -35.53 7.74 -9.55
CA ASP A 424 -36.47 8.66 -8.94
C ASP A 424 -37.33 9.30 -10.04
N LEU A 425 -38.62 8.94 -10.11
CA LEU A 425 -39.55 9.43 -11.14
C LEU A 425 -40.63 10.32 -10.54
N GLY A 426 -41.06 11.32 -11.29
CA GLY A 426 -42.01 12.32 -10.81
C GLY A 426 -42.17 13.50 -11.76
N THR A 427 -42.58 14.65 -11.22
CA THR A 427 -42.61 15.93 -11.96
C THR A 427 -41.24 16.24 -12.58
N ASN A 428 -40.18 16.01 -11.82
CA ASN A 428 -38.83 15.83 -12.31
C ASN A 428 -38.50 14.35 -12.19
N SER A 429 -37.70 13.85 -13.13
CA SER A 429 -37.35 12.43 -13.18
C SER A 429 -35.87 12.28 -13.47
N ASP A 430 -35.32 11.19 -12.95
CA ASP A 430 -33.99 10.72 -13.32
C ASP A 430 -33.90 10.45 -14.81
N HIS A 431 -32.70 10.65 -15.35
CA HIS A 431 -32.33 10.30 -16.71
C HIS A 431 -30.92 9.72 -16.72
N LEU A 432 -30.69 8.70 -17.53
CA LEU A 432 -29.38 8.11 -17.73
C LEU A 432 -29.03 8.16 -19.21
N VAL A 433 -27.97 8.89 -19.56
CA VAL A 433 -27.50 8.96 -20.95
C VAL A 433 -26.41 7.93 -21.15
N ALA A 434 -26.54 7.06 -22.15
CA ALA A 434 -25.46 6.20 -22.63
C ALA A 434 -25.01 6.65 -24.03
N GLY A 435 -23.76 7.07 -24.16
CA GLY A 435 -23.19 7.55 -25.42
C GLY A 435 -22.81 6.43 -26.41
N GLY A 436 -22.61 5.21 -25.90
CA GLY A 436 -22.27 4.02 -26.68
C GLY A 436 -23.28 2.88 -26.52
N ASP A 437 -22.78 1.64 -26.69
CA ASP A 437 -23.61 0.45 -26.55
C ASP A 437 -24.18 0.31 -25.13
N LEU A 438 -25.45 -0.10 -25.05
CA LEU A 438 -26.16 -0.29 -23.80
C LEU A 438 -26.47 -1.77 -23.58
N THR A 439 -25.95 -2.34 -22.50
CA THR A 439 -26.32 -3.67 -22.01
C THR A 439 -27.01 -3.54 -20.66
N LEU A 440 -28.30 -3.89 -20.62
CA LEU A 440 -29.11 -3.90 -19.40
C LEU A 440 -29.30 -5.34 -18.90
N GLY A 441 -28.82 -5.61 -17.70
CA GLY A 441 -29.14 -6.78 -16.90
C GLY A 441 -29.60 -6.36 -15.51
N GLY A 442 -30.23 -7.28 -14.78
CA GLY A 442 -30.64 -7.07 -13.38
C GLY A 442 -31.98 -6.37 -13.22
N THR A 443 -32.09 -5.51 -12.19
CA THR A 443 -33.38 -4.98 -11.71
C THR A 443 -33.49 -3.48 -11.90
N LEU A 444 -34.62 -3.02 -12.46
CA LEU A 444 -35.03 -1.62 -12.41
C LEU A 444 -35.88 -1.36 -11.17
N THR A 445 -35.47 -0.41 -10.33
CA THR A 445 -36.24 0.06 -9.17
C THR A 445 -36.69 1.49 -9.40
N ILE A 446 -37.98 1.76 -9.17
CA ILE A 446 -38.56 3.10 -9.33
C ILE A 446 -39.02 3.60 -7.96
N THR A 447 -38.61 4.81 -7.61
CA THR A 447 -39.09 5.56 -6.46
C THR A 447 -39.95 6.72 -6.95
N ASN A 448 -41.09 6.96 -6.29
CA ASN A 448 -41.89 8.16 -6.55
C ASN A 448 -41.24 9.37 -5.88
N ALA A 449 -40.61 10.23 -6.67
CA ALA A 449 -39.99 11.49 -6.25
C ALA A 449 -41.00 12.67 -6.14
N GLY A 450 -42.29 12.37 -6.21
CA GLY A 450 -43.38 13.33 -6.21
C GLY A 450 -43.90 13.62 -7.62
N GLY A 451 -45.20 13.42 -7.84
CA GLY A 451 -45.82 13.59 -9.16
C GLY A 451 -45.67 12.37 -10.08
N PHE A 452 -45.23 11.22 -9.57
CA PHE A 452 -45.26 9.97 -10.33
C PHE A 452 -46.70 9.49 -10.52
N GLY A 453 -47.12 9.33 -11.78
CA GLY A 453 -48.49 8.96 -12.13
C GLY A 453 -48.58 8.47 -13.58
N PRO A 454 -49.79 8.31 -14.13
CA PRO A 454 -49.97 7.90 -15.52
C PRO A 454 -49.28 8.87 -16.48
N GLY A 455 -48.38 8.37 -17.32
CA GLY A 455 -47.62 9.19 -18.26
C GLY A 455 -46.45 8.43 -18.89
N THR A 456 -45.64 9.18 -19.63
CA THR A 456 -44.39 8.68 -20.23
C THR A 456 -43.20 9.29 -19.49
N TYR A 457 -42.27 8.44 -19.06
CA TYR A 457 -41.02 8.83 -18.41
C TYR A 457 -39.86 8.29 -19.25
N THR A 458 -39.03 9.18 -19.79
CA THR A 458 -37.83 8.79 -20.53
C THR A 458 -36.74 8.46 -19.52
N LEU A 459 -36.24 7.22 -19.55
CA LEU A 459 -35.21 6.76 -18.62
C LEU A 459 -33.81 6.81 -19.22
N ILE A 460 -33.68 6.42 -20.49
CA ILE A 460 -32.43 6.27 -21.23
C ILE A 460 -32.63 6.75 -22.67
#